data_AF-A0A3A4G1W7-F1
#
_entry.id   AF-A0A3A4G1W7-F1
#
_cell.length_a   1.000
_cell.length_b   1.000
_cell.length_c   1.000
_cell.angle_alpha   90.00
_cell.angle_beta   90.00
_cell.angle_gamma   90.00
#
_symmetry.space_group_name_H-M   'P 1'
#
loop_
_entity.id
_entity.type
_entity.pdbx_description
1 polymer ?
#
loop_
_entity_poly.entity_id
_entity_poly.type
_entity_poly.pdbx_seq_one_letter_code
_entity_poly.pdbx_strand_id
1 'polypeptide(L)'
;MPDAQRLRPPSHKTTTPPARLADLSATRKHLTKCSHGEKDLPYITGNTPDVERYARYVISPTGRPWLDELAAAAELFVTVLVSAEHQKGALSSPVRACPGWTLRDLAVHLGQTHRWTVGMLDGADPRQRPPIRPAEGERLSDWYYAESETLRKALAVAGPDAPCWTLVKEQRTALFWQRRQVHETVIHLWDAHQALGGSIDLDPILAFDGLEEVRDVMYPRMLRAERVEPLAQNLVLSASDLHSESVVIGDAEQSAHVQGPAADLLLLVWQRIPWRPVFGDAAAEELVAQSLVP
;
A
#
# COMPACT_ATOMS: atom_id res chain seq x y z
N MET A 1 58.76 12.18 -10.87
CA MET A 1 59.94 11.87 -11.70
C MET A 1 60.74 10.79 -10.99
N PRO A 2 61.09 9.66 -11.63
CA PRO A 2 60.41 8.86 -12.66
C PRO A 2 60.11 7.43 -12.06
N ASP A 3 59.54 6.42 -12.71
CA ASP A 3 59.53 6.05 -14.11
C ASP A 3 58.34 5.12 -14.41
N ALA A 4 57.83 5.21 -15.63
CA ALA A 4 56.64 4.54 -16.13
C ALA A 4 57.04 3.47 -17.14
N GLN A 5 56.53 2.24 -16.99
CA GLN A 5 56.55 1.26 -18.08
C GLN A 5 55.14 0.77 -18.41
N ARG A 6 54.80 1.08 -19.66
CA ARG A 6 53.58 0.77 -20.40
C ARG A 6 53.51 -0.72 -20.70
N LEU A 7 52.39 -1.36 -20.38
CA LEU A 7 52.01 -2.65 -20.97
C LEU A 7 50.95 -2.40 -22.05
N ARG A 8 51.27 -2.86 -23.27
CA ARG A 8 50.45 -2.78 -24.49
C ARG A 8 49.29 -3.77 -24.43
N PRO A 9 48.12 -3.45 -25.03
CA PRO A 9 47.04 -4.41 -25.20
C PRO A 9 47.27 -5.30 -26.45
N PRO A 10 46.80 -6.56 -26.46
CA PRO A 10 46.85 -7.40 -27.65
C PRO A 10 45.76 -7.02 -28.66
N SER A 11 46.13 -7.19 -29.93
CA SER A 11 45.46 -6.79 -31.16
C SER A 11 44.15 -7.52 -31.47
N HIS A 12 43.17 -6.76 -31.95
CA HIS A 12 41.97 -7.21 -32.65
C HIS A 12 42.29 -8.09 -33.87
N LYS A 13 41.59 -9.23 -34.01
CA LYS A 13 41.38 -9.88 -35.30
C LYS A 13 39.90 -9.77 -35.67
N THR A 14 39.69 -9.14 -36.82
CA THR A 14 38.44 -8.94 -37.52
C THR A 14 38.01 -10.20 -38.28
N THR A 15 36.77 -10.63 -38.10
CA THR A 15 36.07 -11.51 -39.04
C THR A 15 34.61 -11.04 -39.15
N THR A 16 34.18 -10.69 -40.35
CA THR A 16 32.79 -10.34 -40.74
C THR A 16 32.40 -11.26 -41.93
N PRO A 17 31.12 -11.40 -42.31
CA PRO A 17 30.38 -12.68 -42.26
C PRO A 17 29.89 -13.13 -43.65
N PRO A 18 29.07 -14.20 -43.77
CA PRO A 18 28.21 -14.36 -44.93
C PRO A 18 26.71 -14.16 -44.62
N ALA A 19 26.17 -13.17 -45.34
CA ALA A 19 24.91 -13.09 -46.08
C ALA A 19 23.56 -13.62 -45.54
N ARG A 20 22.60 -12.68 -45.62
CA ARG A 20 21.14 -12.71 -45.49
C ARG A 20 20.42 -13.75 -46.36
N LEU A 21 19.19 -14.10 -45.93
CA LEU A 21 17.88 -14.17 -46.64
C LEU A 21 16.94 -15.02 -45.74
N ALA A 22 15.65 -14.78 -45.50
CA ALA A 22 14.66 -13.91 -46.11
C ALA A 22 13.51 -13.60 -45.13
N ASP A 23 12.82 -12.51 -45.45
CA ASP A 23 11.50 -12.03 -45.02
C ASP A 23 10.39 -13.08 -45.26
N LEU A 24 9.50 -13.25 -44.28
CA LEU A 24 8.18 -13.85 -44.48
C LEU A 24 7.12 -13.02 -43.73
N SER A 25 6.96 -11.78 -44.18
CA SER A 25 5.66 -11.14 -44.21
C SER A 25 4.78 -11.75 -45.32
N ALA A 26 3.47 -11.75 -45.08
CA ALA A 26 2.37 -12.08 -45.99
C ALA A 26 1.87 -13.54 -46.03
N THR A 27 0.72 -13.77 -45.40
CA THR A 27 -0.42 -14.29 -46.15
C THR A 27 -1.73 -13.75 -45.58
N ARG A 28 -2.12 -12.56 -46.05
CA ARG A 28 -3.50 -12.07 -46.02
C ARG A 28 -3.97 -11.97 -47.46
N LYS A 29 -4.91 -12.84 -47.83
CA LYS A 29 -5.96 -12.67 -48.86
C LYS A 29 -6.46 -14.05 -49.23
N HIS A 30 -7.70 -14.36 -48.86
CA HIS A 30 -8.75 -14.81 -49.78
C HIS A 30 -10.09 -14.42 -49.14
N LEU A 31 -10.64 -13.31 -49.61
CA LEU A 31 -12.03 -12.93 -49.41
C LEU A 31 -12.79 -13.48 -50.62
N THR A 32 -13.70 -14.42 -50.39
CA THR A 32 -14.81 -14.70 -51.29
C THR A 32 -16.08 -14.65 -50.46
N LYS A 33 -16.93 -13.65 -50.76
CA LYS A 33 -18.27 -13.49 -50.21
C LYS A 33 -19.19 -14.58 -50.77
N CYS A 34 -20.00 -15.21 -49.90
CA CYS A 34 -21.38 -15.63 -50.20
C CYS A 34 -22.17 -15.88 -48.90
N SER A 35 -22.91 -14.85 -48.50
CA SER A 35 -24.30 -14.83 -47.99
C SER A 35 -24.95 -16.02 -47.27
N HIS A 36 -25.66 -15.68 -46.17
CA HIS A 36 -26.77 -16.36 -45.49
C HIS A 36 -26.46 -17.61 -44.64
N GLY A 37 -26.64 -17.48 -43.32
CA GLY A 37 -26.73 -18.62 -42.40
C GLY A 37 -26.30 -18.27 -40.98
N GLU A 38 -27.25 -17.80 -40.18
CA GLU A 38 -27.18 -17.78 -38.72
C GLU A 38 -26.96 -19.22 -38.21
N LYS A 39 -25.74 -19.56 -37.77
CA LYS A 39 -25.40 -20.81 -37.06
C LYS A 39 -24.22 -20.59 -36.12
N ASP A 40 -24.53 -20.63 -34.82
CA ASP A 40 -23.76 -21.16 -33.69
C ASP A 40 -22.22 -21.05 -33.74
N LEU A 41 -21.69 -20.02 -33.08
CA LEU A 41 -20.31 -20.01 -32.59
C LEU A 41 -20.24 -20.78 -31.25
N PRO A 42 -19.23 -21.63 -31.03
CA PRO A 42 -19.17 -22.51 -29.88
C PRO A 42 -18.97 -21.72 -28.59
N TYR A 43 -19.94 -21.88 -27.68
CA TYR A 43 -19.84 -21.54 -26.27
C TYR A 43 -18.61 -22.25 -25.69
N ILE A 44 -17.58 -21.50 -25.30
CA ILE A 44 -16.57 -22.03 -24.38
C ILE A 44 -17.23 -22.05 -23.01
N THR A 45 -17.91 -23.17 -22.71
CA THR A 45 -18.25 -23.56 -21.35
C THR A 45 -16.98 -24.06 -20.66
N GLY A 46 -16.52 -23.38 -19.61
CA GLY A 46 -15.46 -23.94 -18.76
C GLY A 46 -14.55 -22.93 -18.07
N ASN A 47 -15.09 -22.22 -17.08
CA ASN A 47 -14.57 -22.16 -15.71
C ASN A 47 -15.40 -21.11 -14.97
N THR A 48 -16.49 -21.54 -14.34
CA THR A 48 -16.99 -20.82 -13.17
C THR A 48 -15.82 -20.80 -12.16
N PRO A 49 -15.35 -19.63 -11.71
CA PRO A 49 -14.42 -19.58 -10.60
C PRO A 49 -15.07 -20.32 -9.44
N ASP A 50 -14.32 -21.21 -8.81
CA ASP A 50 -14.76 -21.98 -7.65
C ASP A 50 -15.20 -21.01 -6.54
N VAL A 51 -16.51 -20.78 -6.46
CA VAL A 51 -17.15 -19.87 -5.51
C VAL A 51 -16.88 -20.31 -4.05
N GLU A 52 -16.60 -21.60 -3.81
CA GLU A 52 -16.21 -22.10 -2.48
C GLU A 52 -14.73 -21.78 -2.13
N ARG A 53 -13.87 -21.61 -3.14
CA ARG A 53 -12.48 -21.15 -2.94
C ARG A 53 -12.40 -19.66 -2.61
N TYR A 54 -13.27 -18.85 -3.21
CA TYR A 54 -13.38 -17.41 -2.91
C TYR A 54 -14.17 -17.11 -1.64
N ALA A 55 -15.10 -17.99 -1.23
CA ALA A 55 -15.88 -17.84 0.01
C ALA A 55 -15.03 -17.78 1.30
N ARG A 56 -13.75 -18.16 1.26
CA ARG A 56 -12.80 -18.09 2.39
C ARG A 56 -12.02 -16.78 2.46
N TYR A 57 -12.09 -15.95 1.41
CA TYR A 57 -11.37 -14.68 1.34
C TYR A 57 -12.37 -13.54 1.50
N VAL A 58 -12.16 -12.69 2.50
CA VAL A 58 -12.91 -11.45 2.60
C VAL A 58 -12.39 -10.49 1.55
N ILE A 59 -13.31 -10.05 0.70
CA ILE A 59 -13.05 -9.15 -0.41
C ILE A 59 -13.00 -7.72 0.13
N SER A 60 -11.95 -6.99 -0.23
CA SER A 60 -11.82 -5.56 0.03
C SER A 60 -12.75 -4.76 -0.90
N PRO A 61 -12.99 -3.47 -0.62
CA PRO A 61 -13.88 -2.66 -1.44
C PRO A 61 -13.44 -2.50 -2.92
N THR A 62 -12.19 -2.77 -3.26
CA THR A 62 -11.69 -2.77 -4.66
C THR A 62 -12.16 -3.98 -5.46
N GLY A 63 -12.79 -4.98 -4.82
CA GLY A 63 -13.15 -6.26 -5.42
C GLY A 63 -12.05 -7.32 -5.35
N ARG A 64 -10.91 -7.05 -4.70
CA ARG A 64 -9.81 -8.01 -4.49
C ARG A 64 -9.75 -8.52 -3.05
N PRO A 65 -9.29 -9.75 -2.77
CA PRO A 65 -9.00 -10.19 -1.41
C PRO A 65 -8.06 -9.24 -0.65
N TRP A 66 -8.32 -8.98 0.64
CA TRP A 66 -7.43 -8.13 1.46
C TRP A 66 -5.97 -8.60 1.48
N LEU A 67 -5.75 -9.92 1.44
CA LEU A 67 -4.39 -10.48 1.39
C LEU A 67 -3.66 -10.19 0.07
N ASP A 68 -4.41 -10.03 -1.02
CA ASP A 68 -3.84 -9.67 -2.33
C ASP A 68 -3.54 -8.17 -2.39
N GLU A 69 -4.35 -7.34 -1.72
CA GLU A 69 -4.04 -5.91 -1.53
C GLU A 69 -2.78 -5.73 -0.68
N LEU A 70 -2.64 -6.49 0.42
CA LEU A 70 -1.44 -6.47 1.25
C LEU A 70 -0.20 -6.89 0.45
N ALA A 71 -0.30 -7.97 -0.33
CA ALA A 71 0.79 -8.45 -1.16
C ALA A 71 1.23 -7.38 -2.18
N ALA A 72 0.28 -6.77 -2.90
CA ALA A 72 0.58 -5.75 -3.89
C ALA A 72 1.26 -4.51 -3.27
N ALA A 73 0.75 -4.02 -2.14
CA ALA A 73 1.36 -2.88 -1.45
C ALA A 73 2.78 -3.20 -0.94
N ALA A 74 2.99 -4.41 -0.38
CA ALA A 74 4.29 -4.85 0.10
C ALA A 74 5.31 -5.03 -1.06
N GLU A 75 4.89 -5.56 -2.20
CA GLU A 75 5.75 -5.70 -3.39
C GLU A 75 6.20 -4.34 -3.94
N LEU A 76 5.31 -3.35 -3.96
CA LEU A 76 5.68 -1.97 -4.31
C LEU A 76 6.67 -1.39 -3.31
N PHE A 77 6.45 -1.62 -2.01
CA PHE A 77 7.37 -1.15 -0.96
C PHE A 77 8.75 -1.80 -1.10
N VAL A 78 8.83 -3.11 -1.37
CA VAL A 78 10.08 -3.82 -1.69
C VAL A 78 10.77 -3.18 -2.90
N THR A 79 10.01 -2.83 -3.95
CA THR A 79 10.56 -2.18 -5.15
C THR A 79 11.23 -0.83 -4.82
N VAL A 80 10.60 -0.03 -3.94
CA VAL A 80 11.19 1.22 -3.44
C VAL A 80 12.50 0.96 -2.71
N LEU A 81 12.54 -0.04 -1.82
CA LEU A 81 13.74 -0.39 -1.06
C LEU A 81 14.86 -0.90 -1.96
N VAL A 82 14.55 -1.77 -2.94
CA VAL A 82 15.51 -2.25 -3.93
C VAL A 82 16.11 -1.07 -4.67
N SER A 83 15.29 -0.13 -5.15
CA SER A 83 15.79 1.09 -5.83
C SER A 83 16.70 1.93 -4.93
N ALA A 84 16.30 2.15 -3.67
CA ALA A 84 17.08 2.92 -2.71
C ALA A 84 18.42 2.27 -2.36
N GLU A 85 18.49 0.95 -2.28
CA GLU A 85 19.74 0.23 -2.00
C GLU A 85 20.79 0.36 -3.12
N HIS A 86 20.37 0.62 -4.35
CA HIS A 86 21.28 0.89 -5.48
C HIS A 86 21.74 2.35 -5.53
N GLN A 87 21.20 3.23 -4.68
CA GLN A 87 21.49 4.65 -4.67
C GLN A 87 22.18 5.05 -3.37
N LYS A 88 23.43 5.55 -3.48
CA LYS A 88 24.23 5.93 -2.31
C LYS A 88 23.50 6.98 -1.47
N GLY A 89 23.21 6.64 -0.21
CA GLY A 89 22.59 7.53 0.77
C GLY A 89 21.06 7.57 0.76
N ALA A 90 20.38 6.92 -0.19
CA ALA A 90 18.91 6.97 -0.30
C ALA A 90 18.19 6.34 0.90
N LEU A 91 18.76 5.29 1.52
CA LEU A 91 18.22 4.72 2.76
C LEU A 91 18.33 5.66 3.97
N SER A 92 19.18 6.69 3.89
CA SER A 92 19.31 7.74 4.90
C SER A 92 18.45 8.97 4.59
N SER A 93 17.67 8.95 3.50
CA SER A 93 16.75 10.04 3.18
C SER A 93 15.72 10.23 4.30
N PRO A 94 15.47 11.48 4.73
CA PRO A 94 14.53 11.76 5.81
C PRO A 94 13.08 11.53 5.36
N VAL A 95 12.26 11.00 6.26
CA VAL A 95 10.82 10.82 6.04
C VAL A 95 10.08 12.00 6.65
N ARG A 96 9.54 12.89 5.81
CA ARG A 96 8.93 14.15 6.28
C ARG A 96 7.78 13.96 7.26
N ALA A 97 6.91 12.98 7.02
CA ALA A 97 5.76 12.69 7.87
C ALA A 97 6.13 11.99 9.19
N CYS A 98 7.37 11.50 9.32
CA CYS A 98 7.90 10.86 10.53
C CYS A 98 9.20 11.57 10.95
N PRO A 99 9.12 12.76 11.58
CA PRO A 99 10.30 13.53 11.93
C PRO A 99 11.34 12.72 12.72
N GLY A 100 12.59 12.78 12.27
CA GLY A 100 13.71 12.04 12.86
C GLY A 100 13.93 10.63 12.29
N TRP A 101 13.04 10.14 11.42
CA TRP A 101 13.21 8.84 10.77
C TRP A 101 13.87 8.98 9.40
N THR A 102 14.67 7.99 9.03
CA THR A 102 15.09 7.77 7.65
C THR A 102 14.21 6.74 6.95
N LEU A 103 14.36 6.59 5.62
CA LEU A 103 13.72 5.51 4.87
C LEU A 103 14.03 4.12 5.44
N ARG A 104 15.25 3.90 5.96
CA ARG A 104 15.58 2.67 6.68
C ARG A 104 14.74 2.49 7.94
N ASP A 105 14.58 3.53 8.75
CA ASP A 105 13.80 3.45 9.98
C ASP A 105 12.32 3.16 9.69
N LEU A 106 11.78 3.78 8.64
CA LEU A 106 10.42 3.52 8.16
C LEU A 106 10.20 2.05 7.77
N ALA A 107 11.12 1.47 6.98
CA ALA A 107 11.05 0.07 6.59
C ALA A 107 11.17 -0.87 7.80
N VAL A 108 12.07 -0.56 8.74
CA VAL A 108 12.24 -1.32 9.99
C VAL A 108 10.98 -1.26 10.84
N HIS A 109 10.37 -0.08 11.00
CA HIS A 109 9.08 0.07 11.69
C HIS A 109 8.00 -0.79 11.05
N LEU A 110 7.86 -0.73 9.73
CA LEU A 110 6.81 -1.46 9.03
C LEU A 110 6.99 -2.99 9.17
N GLY A 111 8.21 -3.50 9.03
CA GLY A 111 8.53 -4.91 9.30
C GLY A 111 8.27 -5.31 10.76
N GLN A 112 8.60 -4.45 11.73
CA GLN A 112 8.25 -4.66 13.14
C GLN A 112 6.73 -4.65 13.40
N THR A 113 5.97 -3.81 12.68
CA THR A 113 4.51 -3.78 12.74
C THR A 113 3.96 -5.11 12.21
N HIS A 114 4.46 -5.60 11.07
CA HIS A 114 4.08 -6.91 10.52
C HIS A 114 4.33 -8.03 11.52
N ARG A 115 5.53 -8.09 12.11
CA ARG A 115 5.87 -9.11 13.10
C ARG A 115 5.02 -9.04 14.36
N TRP A 116 4.73 -7.83 14.85
CA TRP A 116 3.90 -7.64 16.02
C TRP A 116 2.47 -8.16 15.78
N THR A 117 1.92 -7.90 14.59
CA THR A 117 0.60 -8.40 14.18
C THR A 117 0.55 -9.92 14.10
N VAL A 118 1.62 -10.58 13.64
CA VAL A 118 1.74 -12.06 13.71
C VAL A 118 1.58 -12.54 15.15
N GLY A 119 2.26 -11.89 16.11
CA GLY A 119 2.12 -12.23 17.53
C GLY A 119 0.69 -12.06 18.07
N MET A 120 -0.08 -11.11 17.55
CA MET A 120 -1.49 -10.91 17.96
C MET A 120 -2.39 -12.08 17.53
N LEU A 121 -2.08 -12.72 16.40
CA LEU A 121 -2.76 -13.93 15.94
C LEU A 121 -2.47 -15.12 16.87
N ASP A 122 -1.28 -15.17 17.47
CA ASP A 122 -0.85 -16.20 18.42
C ASP A 122 -1.24 -15.88 19.88
N GLY A 123 -1.96 -14.79 20.12
CA GLY A 123 -2.42 -14.39 21.46
C GLY A 123 -1.35 -13.76 22.35
N ALA A 124 -0.28 -13.20 21.77
CA ALA A 124 0.75 -12.49 22.53
C ALA A 124 0.20 -11.23 23.23
N ASP A 125 0.90 -10.76 24.27
CA ASP A 125 0.56 -9.50 24.94
C ASP A 125 0.79 -8.31 23.99
N PRO A 126 -0.24 -7.50 23.66
CA PRO A 126 -0.12 -6.36 22.74
C PRO A 126 0.88 -5.30 23.21
N ARG A 127 1.23 -5.28 24.51
CA ARG A 127 2.22 -4.36 25.08
C ARG A 127 3.66 -4.82 24.85
N GLN A 128 3.87 -6.07 24.46
CA GLN A 128 5.20 -6.62 24.19
C GLN A 128 5.51 -6.50 22.70
N ARG A 129 6.43 -5.58 22.37
CA ARG A 129 6.91 -5.37 20.99
C ARG A 129 8.43 -5.47 20.95
N PRO A 130 9.00 -6.69 21.01
CA PRO A 130 10.43 -6.88 20.93
C PRO A 130 10.95 -6.34 19.60
N PRO A 131 12.01 -5.50 19.60
CA PRO A 131 12.52 -4.93 18.37
C PRO A 131 13.19 -6.02 17.53
N ILE A 132 12.78 -6.13 16.27
CA ILE A 132 13.47 -6.91 15.25
C ILE A 132 14.09 -5.97 14.21
N ARG A 133 15.23 -6.34 13.64
CA ARG A 133 15.95 -5.55 12.65
C ARG A 133 16.65 -6.50 11.66
N PRO A 134 17.00 -6.04 10.45
CA PRO A 134 17.86 -6.79 9.56
C PRO A 134 19.16 -7.18 10.25
N ALA A 135 19.66 -8.38 9.98
CA ALA A 135 20.98 -8.81 10.40
C ALA A 135 22.07 -7.97 9.73
N GLU A 136 23.29 -8.00 10.29
CA GLU A 136 24.42 -7.31 9.68
C GLU A 136 24.69 -7.88 8.27
N GLY A 137 24.79 -6.98 7.28
CA GLY A 137 24.97 -7.34 5.87
C GLY A 137 23.71 -7.82 5.15
N GLU A 138 22.59 -8.00 5.84
CA GLU A 138 21.30 -8.31 5.22
C GLU A 138 20.77 -7.08 4.46
N ARG A 139 20.29 -7.30 3.23
CA ARG A 139 19.60 -6.26 2.46
C ARG A 139 18.27 -5.97 3.13
N LEU A 140 17.97 -4.68 3.30
CA LEU A 140 16.74 -4.21 3.92
C LEU A 140 15.51 -4.63 3.11
N SER A 141 15.61 -4.66 1.77
CA SER A 141 14.53 -5.15 0.91
C SER A 141 14.19 -6.61 1.17
N ASP A 142 15.22 -7.45 1.37
CA ASP A 142 15.06 -8.90 1.53
C ASP A 142 14.51 -9.22 2.92
N TRP A 143 15.02 -8.51 3.94
CA TRP A 143 14.47 -8.57 5.30
C TRP A 143 13.00 -8.15 5.34
N TYR A 144 12.66 -6.99 4.76
CA TYR A 144 11.28 -6.49 4.75
C TYR A 144 10.33 -7.45 4.03
N TYR A 145 10.74 -7.97 2.86
CA TYR A 145 9.98 -8.98 2.12
C TYR A 145 9.71 -10.24 2.96
N ALA A 146 10.71 -10.72 3.71
CA ALA A 146 10.52 -11.86 4.60
C ALA A 146 9.50 -11.58 5.71
N GLU A 147 9.52 -10.39 6.30
CA GLU A 147 8.53 -9.99 7.32
C GLU A 147 7.11 -9.84 6.74
N SER A 148 6.97 -9.25 5.55
CA SER A 148 5.67 -9.13 4.88
C SER A 148 5.08 -10.49 4.49
N GLU A 149 5.91 -11.41 3.99
CA GLU A 149 5.49 -12.78 3.68
C GLU A 149 5.13 -13.59 4.92
N THR A 150 5.86 -13.39 6.03
CA THR A 150 5.53 -14.03 7.32
C THR A 150 4.15 -13.60 7.79
N LEU A 151 3.86 -12.30 7.76
CA LEU A 151 2.55 -11.76 8.08
C LEU A 151 1.45 -12.32 7.16
N ARG A 152 1.65 -12.23 5.84
CA ARG A 152 0.64 -12.66 4.86
C ARG A 152 0.28 -14.13 5.03
N LYS A 153 1.28 -15.00 5.24
CA LYS A 153 1.07 -16.43 5.50
C LYS A 153 0.35 -16.67 6.82
N ALA A 154 0.72 -15.97 7.89
CA ALA A 154 0.05 -16.11 9.19
C ALA A 154 -1.43 -15.72 9.10
N LEU A 155 -1.76 -14.60 8.45
CA LEU A 155 -3.15 -14.17 8.23
C LEU A 155 -3.93 -15.14 7.33
N ALA A 156 -3.28 -15.70 6.30
CA ALA A 156 -3.90 -16.70 5.43
C ALA A 156 -4.21 -18.00 6.17
N VAL A 157 -3.30 -18.47 7.04
CA VAL A 157 -3.49 -19.67 7.86
C VAL A 157 -4.55 -19.47 8.92
N ALA A 158 -4.57 -18.31 9.59
CA ALA A 158 -5.59 -17.98 10.57
C ALA A 158 -6.98 -17.93 9.94
N GLY A 159 -7.10 -17.36 8.74
CA GLY A 159 -8.39 -17.09 8.11
C GLY A 159 -9.09 -15.87 8.75
N PRO A 160 -10.06 -15.25 8.04
CA PRO A 160 -10.63 -13.95 8.43
C PRO A 160 -11.36 -13.96 9.78
N ASP A 161 -11.98 -15.09 10.14
CA ASP A 161 -12.83 -15.21 11.33
C ASP A 161 -12.04 -15.60 12.60
N ALA A 162 -10.74 -15.88 12.49
CA ALA A 162 -9.93 -16.30 13.63
C ALA A 162 -9.94 -15.21 14.73
N PRO A 163 -10.36 -15.55 15.96
CA PRO A 163 -10.41 -14.59 17.04
C PRO A 163 -9.00 -14.16 17.46
N CYS A 164 -8.77 -12.87 17.57
CA CYS A 164 -7.49 -12.33 18.03
C CYS A 164 -7.65 -10.96 18.71
N TRP A 165 -6.59 -10.52 19.38
CA TRP A 165 -6.58 -9.16 19.93
C TRP A 165 -6.45 -8.13 18.81
N THR A 166 -7.16 -7.01 18.92
CA THR A 166 -7.15 -5.90 17.94
C THR A 166 -7.20 -4.54 18.67
N LEU A 167 -7.09 -3.44 17.92
CA LEU A 167 -7.02 -2.08 18.47
C LEU A 167 -8.36 -1.57 19.06
N VAL A 168 -9.48 -2.18 18.67
CA VAL A 168 -10.85 -1.84 19.06
C VAL A 168 -11.55 -3.07 19.64
N LYS A 169 -12.58 -2.91 20.49
CA LYS A 169 -13.22 -4.05 21.15
C LYS A 169 -14.25 -4.74 20.26
N GLU A 170 -14.77 -4.01 19.29
CA GLU A 170 -15.90 -4.34 18.44
C GLU A 170 -15.49 -5.26 17.26
N GLN A 171 -14.21 -5.25 16.88
CA GLN A 171 -13.67 -6.00 15.74
C GLN A 171 -12.57 -6.95 16.24
N ARG A 172 -12.91 -8.18 16.66
CA ARG A 172 -11.99 -9.11 17.36
C ARG A 172 -11.57 -10.32 16.51
N THR A 173 -11.33 -10.12 15.23
CA THR A 173 -10.95 -11.18 14.29
C THR A 173 -9.75 -10.80 13.43
N ALA A 174 -9.09 -11.78 12.83
CA ALA A 174 -7.92 -11.57 11.98
C ALA A 174 -8.22 -10.71 10.75
N LEU A 175 -9.48 -10.64 10.29
CA LEU A 175 -9.91 -9.72 9.24
C LEU A 175 -9.56 -8.26 9.54
N PHE A 176 -9.68 -7.84 10.81
CA PHE A 176 -9.24 -6.51 11.24
C PHE A 176 -7.78 -6.26 10.86
N TRP A 177 -6.91 -7.23 11.13
CA TRP A 177 -5.49 -7.13 10.82
C TRP A 177 -5.20 -7.22 9.34
N GLN A 178 -5.97 -7.99 8.57
CA GLN A 178 -5.84 -7.99 7.10
C GLN A 178 -6.04 -6.56 6.57
N ARG A 179 -7.16 -5.92 6.91
CA ARG A 179 -7.47 -4.55 6.51
C ARG A 179 -6.46 -3.53 7.04
N ARG A 180 -6.19 -3.53 8.34
CA ARG A 180 -5.29 -2.55 8.99
C ARG A 180 -3.87 -2.61 8.43
N GLN A 181 -3.38 -3.81 8.12
CA GLN A 181 -2.04 -3.99 7.56
C GLN A 181 -1.93 -3.49 6.12
N VAL A 182 -3.00 -3.52 5.33
CA VAL A 182 -3.03 -2.84 4.02
C VAL A 182 -2.87 -1.34 4.23
N HIS A 183 -3.69 -0.71 5.07
CA HIS A 183 -3.63 0.74 5.30
C HIS A 183 -2.30 1.22 5.86
N GLU A 184 -1.70 0.48 6.80
CA GLU A 184 -0.35 0.79 7.30
C GLU A 184 0.66 0.80 6.16
N THR A 185 0.61 -0.24 5.31
CA THR A 185 1.57 -0.43 4.22
C THR A 185 1.39 0.63 3.15
N VAL A 186 0.15 0.97 2.79
CA VAL A 186 -0.19 1.96 1.76
C VAL A 186 0.24 3.38 2.19
N ILE A 187 -0.06 3.79 3.43
CA ILE A 187 0.38 5.10 3.93
C ILE A 187 1.90 5.19 4.01
N HIS A 188 2.57 4.15 4.49
CA HIS A 188 4.03 4.17 4.55
C HIS A 188 4.70 3.99 3.19
N LEU A 189 4.03 3.38 2.20
CA LEU A 189 4.49 3.39 0.81
C LEU A 189 4.51 4.82 0.25
N TRP A 190 3.47 5.62 0.54
CA TRP A 190 3.49 7.06 0.23
C TRP A 190 4.67 7.77 0.89
N ASP A 191 4.88 7.53 2.19
CA ASP A 191 5.98 8.13 2.95
C ASP A 191 7.36 7.75 2.35
N ALA A 192 7.52 6.51 1.90
CA ALA A 192 8.74 6.00 1.28
C ALA A 192 9.03 6.65 -0.09
N HIS A 193 8.01 6.82 -0.93
CA HIS A 193 8.16 7.54 -2.20
C HIS A 193 8.52 9.01 -1.99
N GLN A 194 7.86 9.68 -1.04
CA GLN A 194 8.15 11.08 -0.70
C GLN A 194 9.58 11.26 -0.18
N ALA A 195 10.10 10.32 0.61
CA ALA A 195 11.49 10.35 1.08
C ALA A 195 12.52 10.30 -0.07
N LEU A 196 12.16 9.71 -1.21
CA LEU A 196 12.99 9.66 -2.41
C LEU A 196 12.65 10.78 -3.42
N GLY A 197 11.81 11.74 -3.05
CA GLY A 197 11.38 12.84 -3.91
C GLY A 197 10.42 12.44 -5.03
N GLY A 198 9.79 11.27 -4.92
CA GLY A 198 8.77 10.79 -5.84
C GLY A 198 7.35 10.90 -5.25
N SER A 199 6.36 10.56 -6.06
CA SER A 199 4.95 10.46 -5.66
C SER A 199 4.36 9.13 -6.15
N ILE A 200 3.23 8.74 -5.55
CA ILE A 200 2.39 7.63 -6.01
C ILE A 200 0.95 8.05 -6.00
N ASP A 201 0.16 7.46 -6.88
CA ASP A 201 -1.29 7.57 -6.81
C ASP A 201 -1.82 6.48 -5.88
N LEU A 202 -2.64 6.85 -4.91
CA LEU A 202 -3.36 5.90 -4.08
C LEU A 202 -4.65 5.50 -4.80
N ASP A 203 -5.00 4.22 -4.73
CA ASP A 203 -6.30 3.75 -5.23
C ASP A 203 -7.43 4.48 -4.47
N PRO A 204 -8.34 5.20 -5.16
CA PRO A 204 -9.36 5.99 -4.49
C PRO A 204 -10.29 5.17 -3.59
N ILE A 205 -10.58 3.92 -3.96
CA ILE A 205 -11.46 3.04 -3.21
C ILE A 205 -10.78 2.59 -1.91
N LEU A 206 -9.50 2.19 -1.97
CA LEU A 206 -8.72 1.92 -0.75
C LEU A 206 -8.54 3.17 0.11
N ALA A 207 -8.30 4.33 -0.52
CA ALA A 207 -8.13 5.57 0.21
C ALA A 207 -9.39 5.95 0.99
N PHE A 208 -10.56 5.78 0.37
CA PHE A 208 -11.85 6.01 1.01
C PHE A 208 -12.11 5.02 2.16
N ASP A 209 -11.84 3.72 1.98
CA ASP A 209 -11.89 2.75 3.08
C ASP A 209 -10.92 3.12 4.23
N GLY A 210 -9.76 3.69 3.90
CA GLY A 210 -8.82 4.24 4.88
C GLY A 210 -9.41 5.37 5.72
N LEU A 211 -10.25 6.24 5.14
CA LEU A 211 -10.97 7.28 5.88
C LEU A 211 -11.98 6.66 6.86
N GLU A 212 -12.69 5.62 6.44
CA GLU A 212 -13.58 4.86 7.33
C GLU A 212 -12.78 4.19 8.46
N GLU A 213 -11.56 3.70 8.20
CA GLU A 213 -10.68 3.21 9.26
C GLU A 213 -10.31 4.30 10.25
N VAL A 214 -10.06 5.53 9.78
CA VAL A 214 -9.79 6.64 10.71
C VAL A 214 -10.98 6.88 11.62
N ARG A 215 -12.20 6.94 11.06
CA ARG A 215 -13.44 7.10 11.83
C ARG A 215 -13.62 6.00 12.87
N ASP A 216 -13.49 4.74 12.45
CA ASP A 216 -13.91 3.60 13.25
C ASP A 216 -12.83 3.09 14.21
N VAL A 217 -11.55 3.36 13.90
CA VAL A 217 -10.41 2.75 14.58
C VAL A 217 -9.43 3.81 15.10
N MET A 218 -8.91 4.68 14.23
CA MET A 218 -7.79 5.56 14.62
C MET A 218 -8.23 6.68 15.56
N TYR A 219 -9.26 7.44 15.18
CA TYR A 219 -9.73 8.56 15.99
C TYR A 219 -10.24 8.10 17.37
N PRO A 220 -11.10 7.05 17.49
CA PRO A 220 -11.49 6.51 18.79
C PRO A 220 -10.31 6.01 19.62
N ARG A 221 -9.25 5.49 18.98
CA ARG A 221 -8.02 5.08 19.67
C ARG A 221 -7.24 6.28 20.19
N MET A 222 -7.16 7.37 19.43
CA MET A 222 -6.49 8.61 19.86
C MET A 222 -7.21 9.25 21.05
N LEU A 223 -8.55 9.28 21.04
CA LEU A 223 -9.36 9.72 22.18
C LEU A 223 -9.12 8.86 23.43
N ARG A 224 -9.19 7.53 23.29
CA ARG A 224 -8.99 6.59 24.41
C ARG A 224 -7.57 6.66 24.99
N ALA A 225 -6.60 7.10 24.19
CA ALA A 225 -5.22 7.32 24.60
C ALA A 225 -4.97 8.74 25.12
N GLU A 226 -5.99 9.60 25.22
CA GLU A 226 -5.91 10.99 25.68
C GLU A 226 -4.87 11.81 24.89
N ARG A 227 -4.76 11.55 23.58
CA ARG A 227 -3.81 12.26 22.68
C ARG A 227 -4.45 13.40 21.91
N VAL A 228 -5.77 13.38 21.82
CA VAL A 228 -6.59 14.42 21.19
C VAL A 228 -7.83 14.64 22.05
N GLU A 229 -8.38 15.85 21.96
CA GLU A 229 -9.68 16.15 22.53
C GLU A 229 -10.80 15.75 21.55
N PRO A 230 -12.03 15.53 22.01
CA PRO A 230 -13.17 15.40 21.12
C PRO A 230 -13.27 16.60 20.17
N LEU A 231 -13.48 16.33 18.89
CA LEU A 231 -13.66 17.39 17.89
C LEU A 231 -14.84 18.29 18.26
N ALA A 232 -14.63 19.61 18.21
CA ALA A 232 -15.66 20.60 18.51
C ALA A 232 -16.78 20.65 17.46
N GLN A 233 -16.52 20.12 16.27
CA GLN A 233 -17.48 19.92 15.19
C GLN A 233 -17.20 18.56 14.53
N ASN A 234 -18.20 17.95 13.92
CA ASN A 234 -17.99 16.78 13.07
C ASN A 234 -17.18 17.19 11.85
N LEU A 235 -16.13 16.42 11.56
CA LEU A 235 -15.42 16.53 10.31
C LEU A 235 -16.11 15.65 9.27
N VAL A 236 -16.77 16.26 8.29
CA VAL A 236 -17.51 15.58 7.22
C VAL A 236 -16.66 15.55 5.96
N LEU A 237 -16.22 14.36 5.56
CA LEU A 237 -15.31 14.11 4.44
C LEU A 237 -16.07 13.51 3.25
N SER A 238 -16.18 14.27 2.16
CA SER A 238 -16.91 13.89 0.95
C SER A 238 -15.93 13.64 -0.21
N ALA A 239 -15.81 12.39 -0.66
CA ALA A 239 -14.99 12.07 -1.83
C ALA A 239 -15.64 12.61 -3.11
N SER A 240 -14.91 13.40 -3.91
CA SER A 240 -15.43 13.98 -5.16
C SER A 240 -15.33 13.05 -6.36
N ASP A 241 -14.51 12.01 -6.27
CA ASP A 241 -14.19 11.04 -7.31
C ASP A 241 -14.88 9.67 -7.11
N LEU A 242 -15.71 9.55 -6.08
CA LEU A 242 -16.49 8.36 -5.77
C LEU A 242 -17.96 8.69 -5.55
N HIS A 243 -18.84 7.75 -5.89
CA HIS A 243 -20.25 7.81 -5.53
C HIS A 243 -20.47 7.10 -4.19
N SER A 244 -20.15 7.78 -3.10
CA SER A 244 -20.27 7.27 -1.73
C SER A 244 -20.89 8.31 -0.80
N GLU A 245 -21.47 7.85 0.31
CA GLU A 245 -21.84 8.72 1.43
C GLU A 245 -20.59 9.34 2.06
N SER A 246 -20.74 10.47 2.75
CA SER A 246 -19.60 11.12 3.40
C SER A 246 -19.14 10.36 4.65
N VAL A 247 -17.84 10.35 4.92
CA VAL A 247 -17.29 9.85 6.18
C VAL A 247 -17.39 10.96 7.22
N VAL A 248 -18.04 10.68 8.35
CA VAL A 248 -18.20 11.64 9.45
C VAL A 248 -17.34 11.22 10.63
N ILE A 249 -16.43 12.08 11.08
CA ILE A 249 -15.58 11.86 12.27
C ILE A 249 -15.98 12.86 13.35
N GLY A 250 -16.30 12.37 14.55
CA GLY A 250 -16.79 13.19 15.66
C GLY A 250 -18.20 12.77 16.10
N ASP A 251 -18.69 13.44 17.14
CA ASP A 251 -20.05 13.26 17.67
C ASP A 251 -20.62 14.61 18.19
N ALA A 252 -20.26 15.69 17.48
CA ALA A 252 -20.68 17.05 17.79
C ALA A 252 -22.00 17.40 17.08
N GLU A 253 -22.66 18.48 17.50
CA GLU A 253 -23.90 18.94 16.86
C GLU A 253 -23.65 19.66 15.52
N GLN A 254 -22.54 20.40 15.43
CA GLN A 254 -22.17 21.17 14.24
C GLN A 254 -21.20 20.36 13.37
N SER A 255 -21.12 20.70 12.08
CA SER A 255 -20.26 20.02 11.11
C SER A 255 -19.42 21.03 10.33
N ALA A 256 -18.18 20.65 10.04
CA ALA A 256 -17.31 21.29 9.05
C ALA A 256 -17.09 20.33 7.89
N HIS A 257 -17.29 20.82 6.67
CA HIS A 257 -17.27 20.01 5.45
C HIS A 257 -15.94 20.14 4.71
N VAL A 258 -15.45 18.99 4.26
CA VAL A 258 -14.23 18.83 3.49
C VAL A 258 -14.53 17.92 2.30
N GLN A 259 -14.20 18.36 1.10
CA GLN A 259 -14.42 17.66 -0.16
C GLN A 259 -13.14 17.65 -1.00
N GLY A 260 -12.87 16.52 -1.64
CA GLY A 260 -11.73 16.35 -2.54
C GLY A 260 -11.61 14.90 -3.01
N PRO A 261 -10.60 14.57 -3.85
CA PRO A 261 -10.32 13.18 -4.20
C PRO A 261 -10.09 12.34 -2.93
N ALA A 262 -10.56 11.09 -2.90
CA ALA A 262 -10.47 10.24 -1.72
C ALA A 262 -9.01 10.07 -1.21
N ALA A 263 -8.05 9.97 -2.13
CA ALA A 263 -6.62 9.93 -1.82
C ALA A 263 -6.14 11.20 -1.09
N ASP A 264 -6.53 12.38 -1.58
CA ASP A 264 -6.14 13.66 -0.96
C ASP A 264 -6.75 13.80 0.43
N LEU A 265 -8.02 13.41 0.61
CA LEU A 265 -8.68 13.43 1.90
C LEU A 265 -7.99 12.51 2.91
N LEU A 266 -7.61 11.29 2.50
CA LEU A 266 -6.86 10.37 3.36
C LEU A 266 -5.50 10.97 3.74
N LEU A 267 -4.74 11.48 2.76
CA LEU A 267 -3.44 12.08 2.99
C LEU A 267 -3.53 13.34 3.86
N LEU A 268 -4.61 14.11 3.75
CA LEU A 268 -4.87 15.28 4.59
C LEU A 268 -5.08 14.87 6.05
N VAL A 269 -5.94 13.88 6.30
CA VAL A 269 -6.23 13.36 7.65
C VAL A 269 -5.00 12.71 8.28
N TRP A 270 -4.15 12.05 7.48
CA TRP A 270 -2.86 11.54 7.93
C TRP A 270 -1.76 12.61 7.97
N GLN A 271 -2.04 13.89 7.70
CA GLN A 271 -1.07 15.00 7.73
C GLN A 271 0.12 14.84 6.75
N ARG A 272 -0.09 14.15 5.63
CA ARG A 272 0.89 13.99 4.54
C ARG A 272 0.82 15.12 3.52
N ILE A 273 -0.32 15.79 3.41
CA ILE A 273 -0.50 17.01 2.61
C ILE A 273 -1.10 18.14 3.48
N PRO A 274 -0.80 19.41 3.17
CA PRO A 274 -1.34 20.53 3.95
C PRO A 274 -2.81 20.80 3.59
N TRP A 275 -3.55 21.34 4.57
CA TRP A 275 -4.84 21.95 4.32
C TRP A 275 -4.76 23.06 3.27
N ARG A 276 -5.84 23.22 2.49
CA ARG A 276 -6.02 24.29 1.51
C ARG A 276 -7.50 24.69 1.51
N PRO A 277 -7.84 25.98 1.38
CA PRO A 277 -9.25 26.43 1.35
C PRO A 277 -10.11 25.79 0.25
N VAL A 278 -9.49 25.25 -0.81
CA VAL A 278 -10.21 24.53 -1.87
C VAL A 278 -10.89 23.25 -1.37
N PHE A 279 -10.40 22.67 -0.26
CA PHE A 279 -11.00 21.48 0.31
C PHE A 279 -12.33 21.76 1.00
N GLY A 280 -12.62 22.98 1.47
CA GLY A 280 -13.92 23.27 2.08
C GLY A 280 -13.87 24.29 3.20
N ASP A 281 -14.65 24.04 4.24
CA ASP A 281 -14.89 25.00 5.32
C ASP A 281 -13.60 25.34 6.07
N ALA A 282 -13.36 26.64 6.32
CA ALA A 282 -12.17 27.09 7.06
C ALA A 282 -12.08 26.49 8.47
N ALA A 283 -13.22 26.19 9.11
CA ALA A 283 -13.27 25.55 10.42
C ALA A 283 -12.65 24.14 10.41
N ALA A 284 -12.60 23.46 9.26
CA ALA A 284 -12.01 22.13 9.17
C ALA A 284 -10.48 22.14 9.32
N GLU A 285 -9.80 23.26 9.04
CA GLU A 285 -8.34 23.39 9.15
C GLU A 285 -7.84 23.02 10.55
N GLU A 286 -8.50 23.55 11.58
CA GLU A 286 -8.13 23.28 12.98
C GLU A 286 -8.46 21.83 13.37
N LEU A 287 -9.51 21.24 12.81
CA LEU A 287 -9.91 19.85 13.10
C LEU A 287 -8.93 18.85 12.50
N VAL A 288 -8.52 19.03 11.24
CA VAL A 288 -7.54 18.14 10.56
C VAL A 288 -6.12 18.32 11.10
N ALA A 289 -5.82 19.49 11.67
CA ALA A 289 -4.54 19.74 12.33
C ALA A 289 -4.40 18.97 13.65
N GLN A 290 -5.50 18.53 14.27
CA GLN A 290 -5.42 17.56 15.36
C GLN A 290 -4.90 16.23 14.79
N SER A 291 -3.96 15.58 15.47
CA SER A 291 -3.47 14.26 15.04
C SER A 291 -4.54 13.20 15.29
N LEU A 292 -5.52 13.09 14.39
CA LEU A 292 -6.61 12.10 14.44
C LEU A 292 -6.12 10.66 14.29
N VAL A 293 -4.86 10.51 13.89
CA VAL A 293 -4.14 9.26 13.69
C VAL A 293 -2.87 9.21 14.55
N PRO A 294 -2.35 8.01 14.88
CA PRO A 294 -1.18 7.83 15.74
C PRO A 294 0.13 8.46 15.28
#